data_AF-R7SJ77-F1
#
_entry.id   AF-R7SJ77-F1
#
_cell.length_a   1.000
_cell.length_b   1.000
_cell.length_c   1.000
_cell.angle_alpha   90.00
_cell.angle_beta   90.00
_cell.angle_gamma   90.00
#
_symmetry.space_group_name_H-M   'P 1'
#
loop_
_entity.id
_entity.type
_entity.pdbx_description
1 polymer ?
#
loop_
_entity_poly.entity_id
_entity_poly.type
_entity_poly.pdbx_seq_one_letter_code
_entity_poly.pdbx_strand_id
1 'polypeptide(L)'
;MTSPATRKLGNADALDAVLENGYIHIDTADAYNDNERLIGKWLQKSGRRKDIFLATQFGFAIDGKPFPDRRIQLGTDYVDLWYLNRTDPMVPIEISVKDPGRPWGSASSPLFPRAGKAPPRHAPIAALQIEYSPFALDIEDEKYGAILKTARELGVKIVAYSPVGRGILAGKYVRPTISLHDEDPARDDTRRYLPRFSAENSPKVLQAVDVIKGIAAKHGVTTGQVTLAWLLAQGDDILNMKENTMIGAVDVKLTAEEVDLIRKAAALLMVDTPFLE
;
A
#
# COMPACT_ATOMS: atom_id res chain seq x y z
N MET A 1 11.01 33.01 -6.56
CA MET A 1 10.21 31.98 -7.25
C MET A 1 9.43 31.23 -6.20
N THR A 2 8.13 31.52 -6.09
CA THR A 2 7.23 30.92 -5.11
C THR A 2 6.96 29.47 -5.48
N SER A 3 7.15 28.56 -4.52
CA SER A 3 6.74 27.15 -4.59
C SER A 3 5.31 27.03 -5.15
N PRO A 4 5.00 26.08 -6.05
CA PRO A 4 3.63 25.85 -6.48
C PRO A 4 2.81 25.45 -5.26
N ALA A 5 1.86 26.32 -4.88
CA ALA A 5 0.87 26.00 -3.87
C ALA A 5 0.23 24.66 -4.20
N THR A 6 0.26 23.71 -3.26
CA THR A 6 -0.43 22.42 -3.35
C THR A 6 -1.93 22.68 -3.42
N ARG A 7 -2.44 22.91 -4.62
CA ARG A 7 -3.87 23.02 -4.89
C ARG A 7 -4.51 21.69 -4.50
N LYS A 8 -5.47 21.71 -3.58
CA LYS A 8 -6.36 20.56 -3.37
C LYS A 8 -7.14 20.38 -4.68
N LEU A 9 -6.67 19.47 -5.52
CA LEU A 9 -7.37 19.05 -6.73
C LEU A 9 -8.69 18.37 -6.32
N GLY A 10 -9.75 18.57 -7.10
CA GLY A 10 -10.92 17.70 -6.98
C GLY A 10 -10.52 16.26 -7.32
N ASN A 11 -11.25 15.27 -6.81
CA ASN A 11 -10.89 13.86 -7.01
C ASN A 11 -10.75 13.48 -8.51
N ALA A 12 -11.52 14.09 -9.40
CA ALA A 12 -11.38 13.88 -10.85
C ALA A 12 -10.13 14.56 -11.43
N ASP A 13 -9.85 15.80 -11.03
CA ASP A 13 -8.64 16.53 -11.46
C ASP A 13 -7.36 15.82 -10.98
N ALA A 14 -7.42 15.15 -9.83
CA ALA A 14 -6.34 14.33 -9.33
C ALA A 14 -6.10 13.08 -10.19
N LEU A 15 -7.16 12.44 -10.70
CA LEU A 15 -7.04 11.29 -11.60
C LEU A 15 -6.45 11.70 -12.95
N ASP A 16 -6.92 12.81 -13.53
CA ASP A 16 -6.36 13.32 -14.79
C ASP A 16 -4.88 13.70 -14.62
N ALA A 17 -4.53 14.39 -13.52
CA ALA A 17 -3.16 14.79 -13.23
C ALA A 17 -2.20 13.60 -13.09
N VAL A 18 -2.61 12.50 -12.45
CA VAL A 18 -1.72 11.33 -12.32
C VAL A 18 -1.51 10.64 -13.68
N LEU A 19 -2.56 10.51 -14.50
CA LEU A 19 -2.43 9.97 -15.85
C LEU A 19 -1.51 10.82 -16.75
N GLU A 20 -1.63 12.15 -16.68
CA GLU A 20 -0.77 13.08 -17.42
C GLU A 20 0.70 12.97 -17.02
N ASN A 21 0.99 12.49 -15.80
CA ASN A 21 2.33 12.21 -15.31
C ASN A 21 2.79 10.77 -15.57
N GLY A 22 2.05 10.00 -16.39
CA GLY A 22 2.40 8.64 -16.80
C GLY A 22 1.99 7.54 -15.82
N TYR A 23 1.25 7.87 -14.76
CA TYR A 23 0.73 6.88 -13.82
C TYR A 23 -0.56 6.28 -14.34
N ILE A 24 -0.53 4.96 -14.54
CA ILE A 24 -1.64 4.22 -15.14
C ILE A 24 -2.31 3.28 -14.15
N HIS A 25 -1.73 3.02 -12.98
CA HIS A 25 -2.32 2.12 -11.99
C HIS A 25 -3.27 2.88 -11.06
N ILE A 26 -4.54 2.50 -11.06
CA ILE A 26 -5.54 2.98 -10.12
C ILE A 26 -5.94 1.81 -9.21
N ASP A 27 -5.60 1.91 -7.93
CA ASP A 27 -5.95 0.94 -6.89
C ASP A 27 -7.09 1.50 -6.00
N THR A 28 -8.14 0.71 -5.80
CA THR A 28 -9.31 1.05 -4.97
C THR A 28 -9.80 -0.18 -4.21
N ALA A 29 -10.84 -0.05 -3.38
CA ALA A 29 -11.43 -1.17 -2.66
C ALA A 29 -12.90 -0.88 -2.32
N ASP A 30 -13.67 -1.96 -2.13
CA ASP A 30 -15.03 -1.90 -1.58
C ASP A 30 -15.11 -1.20 -0.21
N ALA A 31 -14.05 -1.33 0.59
CA ALA A 31 -13.89 -0.72 1.90
C ALA A 31 -13.64 0.80 1.84
N TYR A 32 -13.30 1.37 0.68
CA TYR A 32 -12.95 2.78 0.54
C TYR A 32 -14.17 3.68 0.30
N ASN A 33 -15.21 3.54 1.12
CA ASN A 33 -16.42 4.37 1.07
C ASN A 33 -17.01 4.53 -0.34
N ASP A 34 -17.05 5.75 -0.89
CA ASP A 34 -17.60 6.07 -2.21
C ASP A 34 -16.55 6.11 -3.32
N ASN A 35 -15.32 5.64 -3.05
CA ASN A 35 -14.18 5.76 -3.97
C ASN A 35 -14.41 5.05 -5.31
N GLU A 36 -14.94 3.82 -5.31
CA GLU A 36 -15.28 3.12 -6.56
C GLU A 36 -16.31 3.88 -7.40
N ARG A 37 -17.31 4.51 -6.76
CA ARG A 37 -18.32 5.31 -7.45
C ARG A 37 -17.71 6.57 -8.07
N LEU A 38 -16.79 7.21 -7.37
CA LEU A 38 -16.06 8.38 -7.86
C LEU A 38 -15.20 8.02 -9.09
N ILE A 39 -14.45 6.93 -9.01
CA ILE A 39 -13.65 6.40 -10.14
C ILE A 39 -14.57 6.03 -11.30
N GLY A 40 -15.68 5.36 -11.04
CA GLY A 40 -16.64 4.98 -12.09
C GLY A 40 -17.26 6.16 -12.83
N LYS A 41 -17.62 7.23 -12.11
CA LYS A 41 -18.07 8.50 -12.73
C LYS A 41 -16.97 9.13 -13.59
N TRP A 42 -15.73 9.10 -13.11
CA TRP A 42 -14.59 9.60 -13.89
C TRP A 42 -14.37 8.77 -15.15
N LEU A 43 -14.41 7.44 -15.08
CA LEU A 43 -14.29 6.53 -16.23
C LEU A 43 -15.36 6.80 -17.30
N GLN A 44 -16.61 6.97 -16.89
CA GLN A 44 -17.72 7.29 -17.81
C GLN A 44 -17.52 8.64 -18.49
N LYS A 45 -17.04 9.65 -17.74
CA LYS A 45 -16.80 11.00 -18.26
C LYS A 45 -15.58 11.05 -19.18
N SER A 46 -14.49 10.38 -18.81
CA SER A 46 -13.20 10.47 -19.50
C SER A 46 -13.10 9.53 -20.70
N GLY A 47 -13.81 8.39 -20.68
CA GLY A 47 -13.68 7.34 -21.67
C GLY A 47 -12.31 6.63 -21.63
N ARG A 48 -11.49 6.89 -20.61
CA ARG A 48 -10.09 6.44 -20.51
C ARG A 48 -9.91 5.06 -19.89
N ARG A 49 -10.96 4.23 -19.85
CA ARG A 49 -10.87 2.90 -19.21
C ARG A 49 -9.73 2.04 -19.78
N LYS A 50 -9.49 2.11 -21.09
CA LYS A 50 -8.42 1.35 -21.76
C LYS A 50 -7.01 1.89 -21.50
N ASP A 51 -6.88 3.11 -20.96
CA ASP A 51 -5.60 3.80 -20.75
C ASP A 51 -5.01 3.52 -19.36
N ILE A 52 -5.75 2.79 -18.50
CA ILE A 52 -5.37 2.52 -17.11
C ILE A 52 -5.32 1.02 -16.82
N PHE A 53 -4.52 0.67 -15.82
CA PHE A 53 -4.57 -0.58 -15.10
C PHE A 53 -5.40 -0.38 -13.82
N LEU A 54 -6.62 -0.91 -13.79
CA LEU A 54 -7.55 -0.74 -12.68
C LEU A 54 -7.52 -1.97 -11.76
N ALA A 55 -7.17 -1.75 -10.50
CA ALA A 55 -7.21 -2.77 -9.46
C ALA A 55 -8.28 -2.43 -8.41
N THR A 56 -9.03 -3.43 -7.93
CA THR A 56 -9.90 -3.26 -6.76
C THR A 56 -9.86 -4.47 -5.83
N GLN A 57 -10.30 -4.28 -4.60
CA GLN A 57 -10.29 -5.29 -3.53
C GLN A 57 -11.69 -5.56 -2.99
N PHE A 58 -11.91 -6.79 -2.55
CA PHE A 58 -13.15 -7.22 -1.89
C PHE A 58 -12.85 -8.10 -0.68
N GLY A 59 -13.87 -8.38 0.13
CA GLY A 59 -13.77 -9.33 1.24
C GLY A 59 -13.35 -8.70 2.58
N PHE A 60 -13.44 -7.38 2.70
CA PHE A 60 -13.28 -6.73 4.00
C PHE A 60 -14.55 -6.90 4.84
N ALA A 61 -14.55 -7.82 5.80
CA ALA A 61 -15.62 -7.93 6.79
C ALA A 61 -15.45 -6.84 7.86
N ILE A 62 -16.39 -5.90 7.95
CA ILE A 62 -16.52 -5.03 9.13
C ILE A 62 -17.35 -5.81 10.16
N ASP A 63 -16.85 -5.93 11.39
CA ASP A 63 -17.50 -6.62 12.52
C ASP A 63 -17.78 -8.12 12.31
N GLY A 64 -16.91 -8.82 11.56
CA GLY A 64 -17.03 -10.26 11.32
C GLY A 64 -18.26 -10.66 10.47
N LYS A 65 -19.00 -9.67 9.96
CA LYS A 65 -20.10 -9.91 9.04
C LYS A 65 -19.58 -9.86 7.61
N PRO A 66 -19.96 -10.84 6.77
CA PRO A 66 -19.93 -10.70 5.33
C PRO A 66 -20.38 -9.30 4.91
N PHE A 67 -19.55 -8.56 4.17
CA PHE A 67 -20.13 -7.46 3.40
C PHE A 67 -21.11 -8.10 2.39
N PRO A 68 -22.40 -7.75 2.43
CA PRO A 68 -23.39 -8.44 1.61
C PRO A 68 -23.10 -8.18 0.14
N ASP A 69 -22.81 -9.26 -0.59
CA ASP A 69 -22.97 -9.43 -2.04
C ASP A 69 -22.96 -8.12 -2.84
N ARG A 70 -21.79 -7.45 -2.92
CA ARG A 70 -21.70 -6.10 -3.48
C ARG A 70 -21.06 -6.09 -4.85
N ARG A 71 -21.92 -5.77 -5.82
CA ARG A 71 -21.57 -5.34 -7.17
C ARG A 71 -20.69 -4.09 -7.08
N ILE A 72 -19.44 -4.29 -7.42
CA ILE A 72 -18.43 -3.31 -7.80
C ILE A 72 -19.06 -2.07 -8.42
N GLN A 73 -18.76 -0.88 -7.91
CA GLN A 73 -19.44 0.36 -8.31
C GLN A 73 -18.64 1.20 -9.30
N LEU A 74 -17.74 0.54 -10.05
CA LEU A 74 -16.87 1.16 -11.04
C LEU A 74 -17.57 1.43 -12.38
N GLY A 75 -18.72 0.80 -12.66
CA GLY A 75 -19.49 1.04 -13.88
C GLY A 75 -18.71 0.76 -15.17
N THR A 76 -17.85 -0.26 -15.15
CA THR A 76 -16.98 -0.71 -16.25
C THR A 76 -17.19 -2.19 -16.51
N ASP A 77 -16.98 -2.62 -17.75
CA ASP A 77 -17.13 -4.02 -18.16
C ASP A 77 -15.99 -4.93 -17.68
N TYR A 78 -14.87 -4.36 -17.23
CA TYR A 78 -13.74 -5.13 -16.71
C TYR A 78 -12.89 -4.36 -15.71
N VAL A 79 -12.24 -5.12 -14.82
CA VAL A 79 -11.16 -4.71 -13.90
C VAL A 79 -9.91 -5.51 -14.25
N ASP A 80 -8.74 -4.88 -14.19
CA ASP A 80 -7.47 -5.50 -14.56
C ASP A 80 -6.90 -6.38 -13.46
N LEU A 81 -7.05 -6.01 -12.19
CA LEU A 81 -6.60 -6.82 -11.06
C LEU A 81 -7.62 -6.82 -9.91
N TRP A 82 -7.93 -8.01 -9.41
CA TRP A 82 -8.68 -8.18 -8.17
C TRP A 82 -7.74 -8.53 -7.02
N TYR A 83 -8.03 -8.03 -5.83
CA TYR A 83 -7.39 -8.48 -4.59
C TYR A 83 -8.44 -9.07 -3.65
N LEU A 84 -8.10 -10.19 -3.01
CA LEU A 84 -8.82 -10.66 -1.86
C LEU A 84 -8.23 -9.97 -0.62
N ASN A 85 -8.94 -8.97 -0.11
CA ASN A 85 -8.45 -8.13 0.97
C ASN A 85 -8.18 -8.93 2.25
N ARG A 86 -8.99 -9.96 2.51
CA ARG A 86 -8.89 -10.84 3.68
C ARG A 86 -9.33 -12.28 3.34
N THR A 87 -8.52 -13.27 3.70
CA THR A 87 -8.78 -14.71 3.59
C THR A 87 -9.27 -15.29 4.89
N ASP A 88 -10.18 -16.26 4.88
CA ASP A 88 -10.49 -17.03 6.09
C ASP A 88 -9.37 -18.04 6.39
N PRO A 89 -8.69 -18.00 7.56
CA PRO A 89 -7.65 -18.95 7.90
C PRO A 89 -8.17 -20.40 8.00
N MET A 90 -9.48 -20.57 8.19
CA MET A 90 -10.14 -21.88 8.18
C MET A 90 -10.45 -22.38 6.76
N VAL A 91 -10.28 -21.53 5.74
CA VAL A 91 -10.55 -21.87 4.35
C VAL A 91 -9.23 -21.89 3.58
N PRO A 92 -8.82 -23.06 3.04
CA PRO A 92 -7.67 -23.15 2.16
C PRO A 92 -7.70 -22.08 1.07
N ILE A 93 -6.58 -21.41 0.83
CA ILE A 93 -6.50 -20.27 -0.09
C ILE A 93 -6.99 -20.65 -1.48
N GLU A 94 -6.75 -21.88 -1.92
CA GLU A 94 -7.18 -22.42 -3.21
C GLU A 94 -8.71 -22.46 -3.33
N ILE A 95 -9.45 -22.50 -2.23
CA ILE A 95 -10.91 -22.45 -2.20
C ILE A 95 -11.37 -20.99 -2.25
N SER A 96 -10.78 -20.12 -1.42
CA SER A 96 -11.08 -18.68 -1.39
C SER A 96 -10.86 -18.01 -2.75
N VAL A 97 -9.80 -18.43 -3.44
CA VAL A 97 -9.45 -17.99 -4.80
C VAL A 97 -10.44 -18.45 -5.87
N LYS A 98 -11.09 -19.61 -5.68
CA LYS A 98 -12.02 -20.19 -6.66
C LYS A 98 -13.42 -19.59 -6.60
N ASP A 99 -13.81 -19.00 -5.46
CA ASP A 99 -15.13 -18.40 -5.26
C ASP A 99 -15.01 -17.09 -4.45
N PRO A 100 -14.58 -15.99 -5.10
CA PRO A 100 -14.41 -14.69 -4.45
C PRO A 100 -15.73 -14.08 -3.93
N GLY A 101 -16.89 -14.62 -4.32
CA GLY A 101 -18.21 -14.12 -3.89
C GLY A 101 -18.63 -14.53 -2.48
N ARG A 102 -17.82 -15.33 -1.78
CA ARG A 102 -18.11 -15.75 -0.40
C ARG A 102 -17.38 -14.87 0.62
N PRO A 103 -18.04 -14.56 1.74
CA PRO A 103 -17.45 -13.77 2.80
C PRO A 103 -16.51 -14.61 3.67
N TRP A 104 -15.26 -14.20 3.75
CA TRP A 104 -14.18 -14.92 4.43
C TRP A 104 -13.29 -13.90 5.16
N GLY A 105 -12.76 -14.22 6.35
CA GLY A 105 -12.10 -13.25 7.23
C GLY A 105 -10.64 -13.56 7.60
N SER A 106 -9.75 -12.59 7.42
CA SER A 106 -8.36 -12.45 7.93
C SER A 106 -7.14 -13.10 7.21
N ALA A 107 -6.69 -12.53 6.09
CA ALA A 107 -5.29 -12.21 5.68
C ALA A 107 -5.25 -11.74 4.21
N SER A 108 -4.44 -10.74 3.86
CA SER A 108 -4.40 -10.17 2.51
C SER A 108 -3.78 -11.17 1.54
N SER A 109 -4.47 -11.45 0.42
CA SER A 109 -3.99 -12.40 -0.57
C SER A 109 -4.57 -12.14 -1.96
N PRO A 110 -3.95 -12.70 -3.01
CA PRO A 110 -3.97 -12.13 -4.36
C PRO A 110 -5.14 -12.65 -5.21
N LEU A 111 -5.54 -11.96 -6.31
CA LEU A 111 -5.85 -12.52 -7.67
C LEU A 111 -6.92 -11.76 -8.48
N PHE A 112 -6.60 -11.34 -9.73
CA PHE A 112 -6.93 -11.97 -11.05
C PHE A 112 -6.76 -10.96 -12.23
N PRO A 113 -6.03 -11.29 -13.31
CA PRO A 113 -6.02 -10.46 -14.53
C PRO A 113 -7.35 -10.51 -15.29
N ARG A 114 -7.97 -9.35 -15.52
CA ARG A 114 -9.06 -9.13 -16.49
C ARG A 114 -10.38 -9.85 -16.17
N ALA A 115 -11.27 -9.21 -15.40
CA ALA A 115 -12.60 -9.76 -15.11
C ALA A 115 -13.74 -8.78 -15.42
N GLY A 116 -14.53 -9.15 -16.44
CA GLY A 116 -15.95 -8.81 -16.58
C GLY A 116 -16.90 -9.93 -16.14
N LYS A 117 -16.33 -11.06 -15.68
CA LYS A 117 -17.01 -12.25 -15.12
C LYS A 117 -16.10 -12.87 -14.05
N ALA A 118 -16.68 -13.68 -13.16
CA ALA A 118 -15.95 -14.40 -12.12
C ALA A 118 -14.68 -15.08 -12.69
N PRO A 119 -13.56 -15.02 -11.97
CA PRO A 119 -12.28 -15.44 -12.47
C PRO A 119 -12.21 -16.95 -12.78
N PRO A 120 -11.40 -17.38 -13.76
CA PRO A 120 -11.28 -18.79 -14.10
C PRO A 120 -10.64 -19.60 -12.96
N ARG A 121 -11.14 -20.84 -12.75
CA ARG A 121 -10.82 -21.75 -11.63
C ARG A 121 -9.34 -22.05 -11.33
N HIS A 122 -8.42 -21.63 -12.19
CA HIS A 122 -6.98 -21.93 -12.12
C HIS A 122 -6.10 -20.75 -12.55
N ALA A 123 -6.57 -19.50 -12.51
CA ALA A 123 -5.69 -18.41 -12.91
C ALA A 123 -4.54 -18.24 -11.89
N PRO A 124 -3.32 -17.99 -12.36
CA PRO A 124 -2.15 -17.83 -11.52
C PRO A 124 -2.28 -16.57 -10.66
N ILE A 125 -1.74 -16.67 -9.46
CA ILE A 125 -1.55 -15.54 -8.55
C ILE A 125 -0.63 -14.53 -9.21
N ALA A 126 -1.14 -13.33 -9.51
CA ALA A 126 -0.38 -12.31 -10.23
C ALA A 126 0.41 -11.38 -9.29
N ALA A 127 -0.22 -10.94 -8.20
CA ALA A 127 0.39 -9.98 -7.28
C ALA A 127 -0.17 -10.07 -5.86
N LEU A 128 0.69 -10.06 -4.86
CA LEU A 128 0.36 -9.99 -3.43
C LEU A 128 0.50 -8.55 -2.93
N GLN A 129 -0.56 -7.99 -2.36
CA GLN A 129 -0.52 -6.68 -1.74
C GLN A 129 -0.25 -6.78 -0.23
N ILE A 130 0.81 -6.14 0.25
CA ILE A 130 1.30 -6.28 1.63
C ILE A 130 2.02 -5.02 2.11
N GLU A 131 2.09 -4.78 3.43
CA GLU A 131 2.86 -3.64 3.96
C GLU A 131 4.34 -3.92 3.69
N TYR A 132 5.01 -3.00 3.00
CA TYR A 132 6.44 -3.12 2.79
C TYR A 132 7.08 -1.74 2.76
N SER A 133 8.00 -1.52 3.69
CA SER A 133 8.72 -0.26 3.89
C SER A 133 9.93 -0.55 4.78
N PRO A 134 10.86 0.41 4.98
CA PRO A 134 11.88 0.26 6.01
C PRO A 134 11.31 -0.15 7.37
N PHE A 135 10.09 0.30 7.72
CA PHE A 135 9.45 0.01 9.02
C PHE A 135 8.60 -1.27 9.05
N ALA A 136 8.55 -2.04 7.97
CA ALA A 136 7.78 -3.26 7.87
C ALA A 136 8.54 -4.23 6.95
N LEU A 137 9.40 -5.05 7.54
CA LEU A 137 10.28 -6.00 6.84
C LEU A 137 9.84 -7.46 7.04
N ASP A 138 8.71 -7.69 7.71
CA ASP A 138 8.22 -9.03 8.08
C ASP A 138 8.10 -9.98 6.89
N ILE A 139 7.83 -9.44 5.69
CA ILE A 139 7.73 -10.24 4.46
C ILE A 139 9.05 -10.91 4.06
N GLU A 140 10.18 -10.39 4.54
CA GLU A 140 11.52 -10.93 4.29
C GLU A 140 11.91 -12.03 5.28
N ASP A 141 11.24 -12.08 6.44
CA ASP A 141 11.61 -12.96 7.55
C ASP A 141 11.09 -14.39 7.33
N GLU A 142 11.96 -15.37 7.55
CA GLU A 142 11.59 -16.80 7.47
C GLU A 142 10.58 -17.19 8.55
N LYS A 143 10.58 -16.51 9.71
CA LYS A 143 9.60 -16.73 10.79
C LYS A 143 8.17 -16.51 10.33
N TYR A 144 7.97 -15.58 9.40
CA TYR A 144 6.65 -15.24 8.85
C TYR A 144 6.38 -15.95 7.51
N GLY A 145 7.11 -17.03 7.22
CA GLY A 145 6.87 -17.90 6.07
C GLY A 145 7.64 -17.53 4.81
N ALA A 146 8.68 -16.69 4.92
CA ALA A 146 9.54 -16.30 3.80
C ALA A 146 8.72 -15.79 2.58
N ILE A 147 7.75 -14.91 2.84
CA ILE A 147 6.74 -14.46 1.86
C ILE A 147 7.41 -13.91 0.60
N LEU A 148 8.38 -13.00 0.75
CA LEU A 148 9.06 -12.37 -0.38
C LEU A 148 9.83 -13.40 -1.22
N LYS A 149 10.52 -14.34 -0.57
CA LYS A 149 11.26 -15.41 -1.25
C LYS A 149 10.29 -16.29 -2.06
N THR A 150 9.20 -16.72 -1.43
CA THR A 150 8.16 -17.55 -2.07
C THR A 150 7.50 -16.81 -3.24
N ALA A 151 7.19 -15.52 -3.08
CA ALA A 151 6.63 -14.70 -4.16
C ALA A 151 7.56 -14.67 -5.38
N ARG A 152 8.87 -14.49 -5.16
CA ARG A 152 9.89 -14.51 -6.22
C ARG A 152 9.99 -15.86 -6.91
N GLU A 153 10.03 -16.94 -6.15
CA GLU A 153 10.09 -18.32 -6.68
C GLU A 153 8.87 -18.63 -7.57
N LEU A 154 7.71 -18.10 -7.23
CA LEU A 154 6.45 -18.29 -7.96
C LEU A 154 6.19 -17.23 -9.04
N GLY A 155 7.07 -16.22 -9.18
CA GLY A 155 6.89 -15.11 -10.13
C GLY A 155 5.75 -14.14 -9.77
N VAL A 156 5.33 -14.12 -8.51
CA VAL A 156 4.29 -13.24 -7.97
C VAL A 156 4.88 -11.86 -7.65
N LYS A 157 4.25 -10.79 -8.15
CA LYS A 157 4.67 -9.42 -7.84
C LYS A 157 4.25 -9.02 -6.42
N ILE A 158 5.05 -8.20 -5.75
CA ILE A 158 4.66 -7.57 -4.48
C ILE A 158 4.13 -6.17 -4.79
N VAL A 159 2.96 -5.82 -4.28
CA VAL A 159 2.42 -4.46 -4.33
C VAL A 159 2.46 -3.90 -2.91
N ALA A 160 3.44 -3.05 -2.63
CA ALA A 160 3.68 -2.46 -1.33
C ALA A 160 2.60 -1.42 -1.01
N TYR A 161 1.83 -1.65 0.06
CA TYR A 161 1.00 -0.61 0.66
C TYR A 161 1.75 0.10 1.80
N SER A 162 1.38 1.36 2.05
CA SER A 162 2.01 2.22 3.07
C SER A 162 3.54 2.31 3.00
N PRO A 163 4.17 2.46 1.81
CA PRO A 163 5.62 2.41 1.66
C PRO A 163 6.37 3.52 2.42
N VAL A 164 5.68 4.63 2.70
CA VAL A 164 6.21 5.76 3.48
C VAL A 164 5.84 5.70 4.97
N GLY A 165 5.60 4.50 5.50
CA GLY A 165 5.35 4.27 6.93
C GLY A 165 4.15 5.07 7.43
N ARG A 166 3.07 5.10 6.64
CA ARG A 166 1.83 5.87 6.92
C ARG A 166 2.11 7.37 7.19
N GLY A 167 3.14 7.91 6.54
CA GLY A 167 3.53 9.32 6.58
C GLY A 167 4.70 9.64 7.50
N ILE A 168 5.11 8.71 8.38
CA ILE A 168 6.26 8.94 9.27
C ILE A 168 7.54 9.14 8.45
N LEU A 169 7.81 8.24 7.51
CA LEU A 169 9.02 8.27 6.68
C LEU A 169 9.04 9.46 5.71
N ALA A 170 7.87 10.00 5.38
CA ALA A 170 7.73 11.23 4.59
C ALA A 170 7.87 12.51 5.43
N GLY A 171 8.21 12.42 6.73
CA GLY A 171 8.40 13.59 7.58
C GLY A 171 7.11 14.34 7.93
N LYS A 172 5.94 13.70 7.80
CA LYS A 172 4.63 14.33 8.05
C LYS A 172 4.40 14.70 9.52
N TYR A 173 5.15 14.10 10.44
CA TYR A 173 4.96 14.25 11.88
C TYR A 173 6.20 14.83 12.55
N VAL A 174 6.01 15.91 13.31
CA VAL A 174 7.04 16.47 14.20
C VAL A 174 7.29 15.54 15.40
N ARG A 175 6.24 14.84 15.85
CA ARG A 175 6.30 13.71 16.78
C ARG A 175 5.39 12.59 16.24
N PRO A 176 5.88 11.36 16.04
CA PRO A 176 5.07 10.24 15.55
C PRO A 176 4.10 9.69 16.61
N THR A 177 3.83 10.44 17.68
CA THR A 177 2.87 10.08 18.72
C THR A 177 1.48 10.57 18.34
N ILE A 178 0.51 9.66 18.31
CA ILE A 178 -0.91 10.02 18.33
C ILE A 178 -1.31 9.97 19.81
N SER A 179 -1.54 11.13 20.43
CA SER A 179 -1.94 11.20 21.84
C SER A 179 -3.33 10.58 22.02
N LEU A 180 -3.49 9.80 23.09
CA LEU A 180 -4.76 9.23 23.55
C LEU A 180 -5.65 10.25 24.29
N HIS A 181 -5.20 11.50 24.46
CA HIS A 181 -5.93 12.47 25.25
C HIS A 181 -6.98 13.22 24.45
N ASP A 182 -8.12 13.37 25.13
CA ASP A 182 -9.44 13.66 24.60
C ASP A 182 -9.52 14.97 23.82
N GLU A 183 -10.49 14.97 22.89
CA GLU A 183 -10.94 16.05 22.00
C GLU A 183 -10.39 16.08 20.56
N ASP A 184 -9.55 15.13 20.15
CA ASP A 184 -9.20 14.98 18.73
C ASP A 184 -10.30 14.21 17.95
N PRO A 185 -10.86 14.75 16.84
CA PRO A 185 -11.75 14.00 15.93
C PRO A 185 -11.16 12.70 15.37
N ALA A 186 -9.88 12.40 15.62
CA ALA A 186 -9.19 11.14 15.31
C ALA A 186 -9.66 9.88 16.10
N ARG A 187 -10.92 9.81 16.54
CA ARG A 187 -11.50 8.57 17.13
C ARG A 187 -11.54 7.37 16.18
N ASP A 188 -11.22 7.56 14.90
CA ASP A 188 -11.13 6.50 13.87
C ASP A 188 -9.72 6.28 13.29
N ASP A 189 -8.69 6.97 13.77
CA ASP A 189 -7.32 6.72 13.34
C ASP A 189 -6.74 5.39 13.86
N THR A 190 -6.71 4.39 12.98
CA THR A 190 -6.20 3.05 13.28
C THR A 190 -4.71 3.02 13.62
N ARG A 191 -3.95 4.08 13.31
CA ARG A 191 -2.51 4.15 13.61
C ARG A 191 -2.23 4.10 15.11
N ARG A 192 -3.18 4.47 15.97
CA ARG A 192 -3.04 4.40 17.45
C ARG A 192 -2.75 2.99 17.96
N TYR A 193 -3.17 1.96 17.23
CA TYR A 193 -3.00 0.56 17.61
C TYR A 193 -1.67 -0.02 17.11
N LEU A 194 -0.90 0.75 16.34
CA LEU A 194 0.36 0.29 15.77
C LEU A 194 1.49 0.64 16.74
N PRO A 195 2.29 -0.34 17.19
CA PRO A 195 3.34 -0.08 18.18
C PRO A 195 4.32 1.04 17.79
N ARG A 196 4.61 1.22 16.49
CA ARG A 196 5.47 2.30 15.96
C ARG A 196 4.91 3.72 16.14
N PHE A 197 3.64 3.88 16.52
CA PHE A 197 3.03 5.18 16.85
C PHE A 197 2.90 5.39 18.37
N SER A 198 3.43 4.47 19.20
CA SER A 198 3.43 4.60 20.65
C SER A 198 4.41 5.68 21.12
N ALA A 199 4.13 6.26 22.28
CA ALA A 199 5.04 7.21 22.93
C ALA A 199 6.41 6.57 23.24
N GLU A 200 6.40 5.30 23.64
CA GLU A 200 7.61 4.52 23.95
C GLU A 200 8.53 4.34 22.73
N ASN A 201 7.96 4.07 21.55
CA ASN A 201 8.73 3.85 20.33
C ASN A 201 9.09 5.15 19.60
N SER A 202 8.45 6.27 19.94
CA SER A 202 8.66 7.56 19.27
C SER A 202 10.14 7.99 19.18
N PRO A 203 10.99 7.87 20.22
CA PRO A 203 12.41 8.24 20.11
C PRO A 203 13.17 7.40 19.08
N LYS A 204 12.94 6.07 19.06
CA LYS A 204 13.57 5.15 18.10
C LYS A 204 13.11 5.45 16.66
N VAL A 205 11.83 5.73 16.49
CA VAL A 205 11.25 6.10 15.19
C VAL A 205 11.88 7.39 14.66
N LEU A 206 12.02 8.40 15.52
CA LEU A 206 12.64 9.66 15.14
C LEU A 206 14.11 9.48 14.76
N GLN A 207 14.86 8.65 15.50
CA GLN A 207 16.25 8.32 15.15
C GLN A 207 16.35 7.69 13.76
N ALA A 208 15.46 6.75 13.42
CA ALA A 208 15.43 6.14 12.09
C ALA A 208 15.07 7.16 11.00
N VAL A 209 14.11 8.05 11.27
CA VAL A 209 13.75 9.14 10.36
C VAL A 209 14.92 10.11 10.14
N ASP A 210 15.72 10.40 11.18
CA ASP A 210 16.85 11.33 11.07
C ASP A 210 17.98 10.77 10.18
N VAL A 211 18.19 9.46 10.18
CA VAL A 211 19.09 8.80 9.21
C VAL A 211 18.61 9.04 7.78
N ILE A 212 17.32 8.84 7.52
CA ILE A 212 16.73 9.06 6.18
C ILE A 212 16.80 10.54 5.79
N LYS A 213 16.61 11.47 6.73
CA LYS A 213 16.82 12.91 6.49
C LYS A 213 18.24 13.23 6.07
N GLY A 214 19.25 12.61 6.71
CA GLY A 214 20.65 12.79 6.34
C GLY A 214 20.95 12.35 4.91
N ILE A 215 20.42 11.18 4.50
CA ILE A 215 20.54 10.69 3.12
C ILE A 215 19.80 11.62 2.15
N ALA A 216 18.58 12.03 2.50
CA ALA A 216 17.77 12.93 1.67
C ALA A 216 18.49 14.27 1.43
N ALA A 217 19.14 14.83 2.45
CA ALA A 217 19.93 16.05 2.34
C ALA A 217 21.14 15.88 1.40
N LYS A 218 21.85 14.74 1.47
CA LYS A 218 22.98 14.44 0.58
C LYS A 218 22.58 14.37 -0.90
N HIS A 219 21.39 13.84 -1.17
CA HIS A 219 20.83 13.70 -2.51
C HIS A 219 20.01 14.92 -2.98
N GLY A 220 19.75 15.90 -2.12
CA GLY A 220 18.95 17.08 -2.44
C GLY A 220 17.46 16.78 -2.68
N VAL A 221 16.93 15.72 -2.07
CA VAL A 221 15.56 15.22 -2.27
C VAL A 221 14.79 15.14 -0.95
N THR A 222 13.51 14.77 -1.01
CA THR A 222 12.68 14.57 0.19
C THR A 222 12.91 13.19 0.83
N THR A 223 12.60 13.04 2.12
CA THR A 223 12.66 11.74 2.80
C THR A 223 11.66 10.73 2.21
N GLY A 224 10.52 11.21 1.71
CA GLY A 224 9.57 10.39 0.95
C GLY A 224 10.22 9.79 -0.29
N GLN A 225 10.94 10.60 -1.08
CA GLN A 225 11.65 10.13 -2.27
C GLN A 225 12.75 9.12 -1.92
N VAL A 226 13.54 9.35 -0.87
CA VAL A 226 14.54 8.36 -0.39
C VAL A 226 13.88 7.05 0.02
N THR A 227 12.76 7.13 0.75
CA THR A 227 12.05 5.92 1.21
C THR A 227 11.50 5.10 0.04
N LEU A 228 10.97 5.78 -0.97
CA LEU A 228 10.46 5.14 -2.17
C LEU A 228 11.59 4.58 -3.05
N ALA A 229 12.72 5.30 -3.16
CA ALA A 229 13.91 4.79 -3.83
C ALA A 229 14.49 3.56 -3.13
N TRP A 230 14.46 3.53 -1.79
CA TRP A 230 14.83 2.35 -1.01
C TRP A 230 13.92 1.17 -1.33
N LEU A 231 12.60 1.38 -1.45
CA LEU A 231 11.66 0.32 -1.80
C LEU A 231 11.93 -0.23 -3.20
N LEU A 232 12.17 0.65 -4.18
CA LEU A 232 12.50 0.26 -5.55
C LEU A 232 13.83 -0.50 -5.63
N ALA A 233 14.80 -0.19 -4.75
CA ALA A 233 16.07 -0.91 -4.69
C ALA A 233 15.93 -2.36 -4.22
N GLN A 234 14.75 -2.79 -3.74
CA GLN A 234 14.53 -4.17 -3.30
C GLN A 234 14.30 -5.14 -4.46
N GLY A 235 13.93 -4.66 -5.64
CA GLY A 235 13.84 -5.46 -6.88
C GLY A 235 12.72 -5.02 -7.81
N ASP A 236 12.83 -5.39 -9.09
CA ASP A 236 11.85 -5.11 -10.16
C ASP A 236 10.52 -5.88 -9.99
N ASP A 237 10.46 -6.76 -8.99
CA ASP A 237 9.27 -7.48 -8.53
C ASP A 237 8.44 -6.71 -7.50
N ILE A 238 8.92 -5.55 -7.04
CA ILE A 238 8.25 -4.71 -6.05
C ILE A 238 7.60 -3.49 -6.72
N LEU A 239 6.28 -3.41 -6.62
CA LEU A 239 5.44 -2.31 -7.10
C LEU A 239 4.94 -1.47 -5.92
N ASN A 240 4.63 -0.20 -6.15
CA ASN A 240 4.06 0.69 -5.14
C ASN A 240 2.59 1.01 -5.47
N MET A 241 1.72 0.96 -4.47
CA MET A 241 0.31 1.36 -4.59
C MET A 241 0.10 2.88 -4.76
N LYS A 242 0.98 3.73 -4.22
CA LYS A 242 0.84 5.20 -4.25
C LYS A 242 1.75 5.86 -5.27
N GLU A 243 1.43 5.61 -6.53
CA GLU A 243 2.13 6.12 -7.71
C GLU A 243 2.26 7.66 -7.72
N ASN A 244 1.24 8.42 -7.29
CA ASN A 244 1.31 9.89 -7.28
C ASN A 244 2.34 10.51 -6.33
N THR A 245 2.91 9.74 -5.41
CA THR A 245 4.01 10.18 -4.52
C THR A 245 5.40 9.88 -5.09
N MET A 246 5.48 9.24 -6.26
CA MET A 246 6.73 8.76 -6.87
C MET A 246 7.46 9.78 -7.74
N ILE A 247 6.86 10.97 -8.00
CA ILE A 247 7.50 11.96 -8.88
C ILE A 247 8.86 12.36 -8.28
N GLY A 248 9.93 12.00 -8.99
CA GLY A 248 11.33 12.21 -8.60
C GLY A 248 11.94 11.14 -7.69
N ALA A 249 11.21 10.13 -7.22
CA ALA A 249 11.80 9.01 -6.47
C ALA A 249 12.54 8.02 -7.37
N VAL A 250 12.05 7.82 -8.61
CA VAL A 250 12.64 6.91 -9.60
C VAL A 250 14.05 7.31 -10.07
N ASP A 251 14.34 8.61 -9.97
CA ASP A 251 15.62 9.22 -10.34
C ASP A 251 16.65 9.16 -9.20
N VAL A 252 16.22 8.88 -7.98
CA VAL A 252 17.12 8.75 -6.82
C VAL A 252 17.82 7.40 -6.87
N LYS A 253 19.14 7.42 -7.00
CA LYS A 253 19.98 6.22 -6.96
C LYS A 253 20.69 6.12 -5.62
N LEU A 254 20.15 5.28 -4.74
CA LEU A 254 20.80 4.97 -3.47
C LEU A 254 21.97 4.00 -3.70
N THR A 255 23.06 4.25 -2.98
CA THR A 255 24.19 3.30 -2.89
C THR A 255 23.81 2.09 -2.02
N ALA A 256 24.52 0.97 -2.17
CA ALA A 256 24.30 -0.21 -1.33
C ALA A 256 24.48 0.12 0.16
N GLU A 257 25.46 0.97 0.48
CA GLU A 257 25.73 1.44 1.84
C GLU A 257 24.57 2.28 2.41
N GLU A 258 23.93 3.11 1.59
CA GLU A 258 22.75 3.89 2.00
C GLU A 258 21.53 3.01 2.21
N VAL A 259 21.33 1.99 1.35
CA VAL A 259 20.25 1.00 1.52
C VAL A 259 20.42 0.23 2.85
N ASP A 260 21.64 -0.22 3.14
CA ASP A 260 21.97 -0.93 4.38
C ASP A 260 21.86 -0.04 5.61
N LEU A 261 22.25 1.23 5.49
CA LEU A 261 22.13 2.19 6.59
C LEU A 261 20.65 2.41 6.97
N ILE A 262 19.76 2.53 5.99
CA ILE A 262 18.31 2.64 6.21
C ILE A 262 17.78 1.36 6.90
N ARG A 263 18.20 0.18 6.43
CA ARG A 263 17.82 -1.11 7.04
C ARG A 263 18.24 -1.19 8.51
N LYS A 264 19.49 -0.86 8.83
CA LYS A 264 20.01 -0.85 10.20
C LYS A 264 19.26 0.14 11.10
N ALA A 265 18.95 1.32 10.58
CA ALA A 265 18.19 2.32 11.31
C ALA A 265 16.78 1.85 11.64
N ALA A 266 16.12 1.16 10.69
CA ALA A 266 14.78 0.65 10.91
C ALA A 266 14.72 -0.62 11.78
N ALA A 267 15.78 -1.45 11.79
CA ALA A 267 15.87 -2.62 12.66
C ALA A 267 15.77 -2.28 14.15
N LEU A 268 16.16 -1.05 14.54
CA LEU A 268 15.98 -0.53 15.91
C LEU A 268 14.51 -0.52 16.37
N LEU A 269 13.54 -0.61 15.45
CA LEU A 269 12.11 -0.64 15.73
C LEU A 269 11.55 -2.05 15.88
N MET A 270 12.19 -3.05 15.28
CA MET A 270 11.66 -4.42 15.21
C MET A 270 11.95 -5.27 16.45
N VAL A 271 12.81 -4.79 17.36
CA VAL A 271 13.19 -5.53 18.58
C VAL A 271 12.03 -5.62 19.59
N ASP A 272 11.06 -4.71 19.54
CA ASP A 272 10.02 -4.57 20.57
C ASP A 272 8.57 -4.61 20.04
N THR A 273 8.37 -5.03 18.78
CA THR A 273 7.04 -4.89 18.12
C THR A 273 6.62 -6.17 17.36
N PRO A 274 5.93 -7.13 18.01
CA PRO A 274 5.29 -8.21 17.26
C PRO A 274 4.09 -7.63 16.51
N PHE A 275 4.14 -7.63 15.17
CA PHE A 275 3.06 -7.14 14.32
C PHE A 275 2.17 -8.27 13.76
N LEU A 276 2.58 -9.53 13.97
CA LEU A 276 1.95 -10.74 13.45
C LEU A 276 1.83 -11.79 14.56
N GLU A 277 0.95 -11.53 15.52
CA GLU A 277 0.27 -12.58 16.32
C GLU A 277 -1.22 -12.58 15.97
#